data_AF-W5SBH9-F1
#
_entry.id   AF-W5SBH9-F1
#
_cell.length_a   1.000
_cell.length_b   1.000
_cell.length_c   1.000
_cell.angle_alpha   90.00
_cell.angle_beta   90.00
_cell.angle_gamma   90.00
#
_symmetry.space_group_name_H-M   'P 1'
#
loop_
_entity.id
_entity.type
_entity.pdbx_description
1 polymer ?
#
loop_
_entity_poly.entity_id
_entity_poly.type
_entity_poly.pdbx_seq_one_letter_code
_entity_poly.pdbx_strand_id
1 'polypeptide(L)'
;QQKSIGKLLGGKDNGGAEAQAAAASASIGAVSGADILQAIAKSAEAIGEPTIQAAKNAAEIAVAKKEDNKDLGVSAQKDAVIAAGIALRAMAKDGKFAAKTGEEKSAHAVNGAAASAVGKTLSTLIIAIRNTVDSG
;
A
#
# COMPACT_ATOMS: atom_id res chain seq x y z
N GLN A 1 -0.13 7.18 13.53
CA GLN A 1 1.05 6.75 12.71
C GLN A 1 0.61 6.30 11.32
N GLN A 2 -0.39 5.42 11.20
CA GLN A 2 -0.91 4.97 9.90
C GLN A 2 -1.33 6.10 8.93
N LYS A 3 -1.91 7.20 9.46
CA LYS A 3 -2.31 8.37 8.66
C LYS A 3 -1.19 8.91 7.76
N SER A 4 0.02 9.02 8.27
CA SER A 4 1.14 9.62 7.54
C SER A 4 1.66 8.75 6.38
N ILE A 5 1.22 7.49 6.28
CA ILE A 5 1.52 6.61 5.14
C ILE A 5 0.94 7.21 3.85
N GLY A 6 -0.12 8.02 3.93
CA GLY A 6 -0.68 8.74 2.79
C GLY A 6 0.36 9.59 2.06
N LYS A 7 1.39 10.08 2.77
CA LYS A 7 2.45 10.89 2.16
C LYS A 7 3.31 10.10 1.18
N LEU A 8 3.31 8.77 1.26
CA LEU A 8 3.93 7.89 0.26
C LEU A 8 3.14 7.88 -1.06
N LEU A 9 1.87 8.28 -1.06
CA LEU A 9 1.00 8.28 -2.24
C LEU A 9 1.04 9.61 -3.00
N GLY A 10 1.72 10.62 -2.45
CA GLY A 10 1.85 11.96 -3.02
C GLY A 10 2.76 12.04 -4.25
N GLY A 11 3.07 13.27 -4.67
CA GLY A 11 4.04 13.61 -5.70
C GLY A 11 5.49 13.67 -5.17
N LYS A 12 6.41 14.13 -6.01
CA LYS A 12 7.86 13.95 -5.85
C LYS A 12 8.49 14.79 -4.73
N ASP A 13 7.84 15.86 -4.27
CA ASP A 13 8.51 16.84 -3.43
C ASP A 13 8.06 16.73 -1.97
N ASN A 14 9.01 16.36 -1.10
CA ASN A 14 8.86 16.23 0.37
C ASN A 14 7.89 15.15 0.89
N GLY A 15 7.35 14.30 0.02
CA GLY A 15 6.58 13.10 0.41
C GLY A 15 7.48 11.90 0.71
N GLY A 16 7.20 11.17 1.79
CA GLY A 16 7.83 9.88 2.08
C GLY A 16 9.27 9.91 2.59
N ALA A 17 9.44 10.32 3.84
CA ALA A 17 10.67 10.08 4.58
C ALA A 17 10.67 8.67 5.19
N GLU A 18 11.82 8.29 5.74
CA GLU A 18 12.05 7.00 6.39
C GLU A 18 10.97 6.66 7.44
N ALA A 19 10.46 7.67 8.16
CA ALA A 19 9.39 7.48 9.15
C ALA A 19 8.06 7.02 8.53
N GLN A 20 7.68 7.52 7.34
CA GLN A 20 6.46 7.08 6.66
C GLN A 20 6.63 5.69 6.04
N ALA A 21 7.80 5.39 5.50
CA ALA A 21 8.14 4.05 5.04
C ALA A 21 8.15 3.05 6.20
N ALA A 22 8.69 3.43 7.36
CA ALA A 22 8.66 2.61 8.57
C ALA A 22 7.22 2.38 9.07
N ALA A 23 6.36 3.41 9.05
CA ALA A 23 4.94 3.25 9.37
C ALA A 23 4.24 2.29 8.40
N ALA A 24 4.53 2.39 7.09
CA ALA A 24 4.01 1.45 6.09
C ALA A 24 4.46 0.02 6.36
N SER A 25 5.76 -0.19 6.59
CA SER A 25 6.33 -1.48 6.96
C SER A 25 5.72 -2.05 8.24
N ALA A 26 5.44 -1.21 9.24
CA ALA A 26 4.76 -1.64 10.47
C ALA A 26 3.34 -2.13 10.19
N SER A 27 2.55 -1.40 9.39
CA SER A 27 1.22 -1.85 8.95
C SER A 27 1.26 -3.16 8.17
N ILE A 28 2.22 -3.33 7.26
CA ILE A 28 2.42 -4.57 6.49
C ILE A 28 2.85 -5.73 7.40
N GLY A 29 3.70 -5.46 8.39
CA GLY A 29 4.17 -6.41 9.38
C GLY A 29 3.05 -6.90 10.31
N ALA A 30 2.10 -6.03 10.64
CA ALA A 30 1.01 -6.30 11.58
C ALA A 30 -0.10 -7.24 11.05
N VAL A 31 -0.18 -7.46 9.73
CA VAL A 31 -1.27 -8.25 9.10
C VAL A 31 -0.74 -9.46 8.35
N SER A 32 -1.52 -10.53 8.21
CA SER A 32 -1.13 -11.69 7.39
C SER A 32 -1.31 -11.42 5.89
N GLY A 33 -0.70 -12.26 5.04
CA GLY A 33 -0.97 -12.18 3.59
C GLY A 33 -2.42 -12.53 3.25
N ALA A 34 -3.09 -13.34 4.07
CA ALA A 34 -4.51 -13.64 3.90
C ALA A 34 -5.40 -12.43 4.21
N ASP A 35 -5.05 -11.63 5.23
CA ASP A 35 -5.74 -10.38 5.53
C ASP A 35 -5.59 -9.37 4.38
N ILE A 36 -4.39 -9.31 3.78
CA ILE A 36 -4.13 -8.47 2.60
C ILE A 36 -4.99 -8.92 1.42
N LEU A 37 -4.98 -10.21 1.08
CA LEU A 37 -5.81 -10.76 0.00
C LEU A 37 -7.30 -10.55 0.26
N GLN A 38 -7.76 -10.71 1.50
CA GLN A 38 -9.15 -10.46 1.87
C GLN A 38 -9.51 -8.97 1.72
N ALA A 39 -8.62 -8.06 2.09
CA ALA A 39 -8.83 -6.62 1.91
C ALA A 39 -8.86 -6.22 0.42
N ILE A 40 -8.03 -6.86 -0.43
CA ILE A 40 -8.10 -6.70 -1.89
C ILE A 40 -9.45 -7.21 -2.41
N ALA A 41 -9.85 -8.43 -2.04
CA ALA A 41 -11.09 -9.04 -2.53
C ALA A 41 -12.36 -8.31 -2.07
N LYS A 42 -12.35 -7.69 -0.88
CA LYS A 42 -13.45 -6.85 -0.36
C LYS A 42 -13.38 -5.41 -0.86
N SER A 43 -12.34 -5.03 -1.58
CA SER A 43 -12.22 -3.68 -2.11
C SER A 43 -13.26 -3.46 -3.20
N ALA A 44 -13.97 -2.33 -3.12
CA ALA A 44 -14.76 -1.87 -4.26
C ALA A 44 -13.82 -1.48 -5.41
N GLU A 45 -14.36 -1.46 -6.62
CA GLU A 45 -13.70 -0.87 -7.76
C GLU A 45 -13.48 0.63 -7.51
N ALA A 46 -12.29 1.12 -7.84
CA ALA A 46 -12.01 2.54 -7.71
C ALA A 46 -12.63 3.31 -8.87
N ILE A 47 -13.50 4.28 -8.56
CA ILE A 47 -14.10 5.16 -9.56
C ILE A 47 -13.20 6.39 -9.72
N GLY A 48 -12.43 6.43 -10.81
CA GLY A 48 -11.47 7.49 -11.08
C GLY A 48 -10.32 7.52 -10.07
N GLU A 49 -9.71 8.69 -9.90
CA GLU A 49 -8.62 8.90 -8.94
C GLU A 49 -9.14 9.71 -7.74
N PRO A 50 -9.43 9.09 -6.58
CA PRO A 50 -9.86 9.83 -5.39
C PRO A 50 -8.68 10.59 -4.77
N THR A 51 -8.97 11.57 -3.91
CA THR A 51 -7.92 12.20 -3.09
C THR A 51 -7.37 11.21 -2.06
N ILE A 52 -6.14 11.42 -1.60
CA ILE A 52 -5.51 10.54 -0.59
C ILE A 52 -6.34 10.45 0.70
N GLN A 53 -7.02 11.54 1.07
CA GLN A 53 -7.88 11.60 2.24
C GLN A 53 -9.24 10.91 2.02
N ALA A 54 -9.74 10.92 0.79
CA ALA A 54 -11.03 10.31 0.44
C ALA A 54 -10.93 8.80 0.20
N ALA A 55 -9.73 8.27 -0.05
CA ALA A 55 -9.52 6.84 -0.22
C ALA A 55 -9.92 6.05 1.05
N LYS A 56 -10.75 5.01 0.88
CA LYS A 56 -11.33 4.20 1.95
C LYS A 56 -11.02 2.71 1.81
N ASN A 57 -10.71 2.26 0.60
CA ASN A 57 -10.43 0.85 0.29
C ASN A 57 -9.09 0.69 -0.46
N ALA A 58 -8.69 -0.56 -0.69
CA ALA A 58 -7.38 -0.87 -1.26
C ALA A 58 -7.22 -0.32 -2.68
N ALA A 59 -8.24 -0.48 -3.54
CA ALA A 59 -8.20 0.01 -4.91
C ALA A 59 -8.11 1.54 -4.97
N GLU A 60 -8.89 2.25 -4.15
CA GLU A 60 -8.86 3.70 -4.05
C GLU A 60 -7.51 4.22 -3.55
N ILE A 61 -6.88 3.54 -2.58
CA ILE A 61 -5.52 3.87 -2.14
C ILE A 61 -4.52 3.66 -3.28
N ALA A 62 -4.71 2.60 -4.07
CA ALA A 62 -3.81 2.27 -5.17
C ALA A 62 -3.80 3.34 -6.25
N VAL A 63 -4.98 3.89 -6.59
CA VAL A 63 -5.15 4.90 -7.63
C VAL A 63 -5.32 6.33 -7.10
N ALA A 64 -5.10 6.55 -5.80
CA ALA A 64 -5.24 7.87 -5.20
C ALA A 64 -4.36 8.92 -5.90
N LYS A 65 -4.91 10.12 -6.11
CA LYS A 65 -4.24 11.26 -6.73
C LYS A 65 -2.91 11.55 -6.04
N LYS A 66 -1.95 12.00 -6.83
CA LYS A 66 -0.62 12.39 -6.36
C LYS A 66 -0.70 13.78 -5.73
N GLU A 67 -1.18 13.84 -4.49
CA GLU A 67 -1.24 15.07 -3.70
C GLU A 67 -0.12 15.08 -2.64
N ASP A 68 0.76 16.07 -2.70
CA ASP A 68 1.90 16.14 -1.78
C ASP A 68 1.48 16.30 -0.33
N ASN A 69 2.22 15.62 0.55
CA ASN A 69 2.13 15.76 2.01
C ASN A 69 0.72 15.54 2.59
N LYS A 70 -0.12 14.73 1.93
CA LYS A 70 -1.45 14.36 2.44
C LYS A 70 -1.40 13.10 3.30
N ASP A 71 -2.17 13.12 4.37
CA ASP A 71 -2.42 11.95 5.20
C ASP A 71 -3.63 11.16 4.71
N LEU A 72 -3.67 9.86 5.00
CA LEU A 72 -4.84 9.01 4.78
C LEU A 72 -6.02 9.42 5.67
N GLY A 73 -7.23 9.22 5.16
CA GLY A 73 -8.47 9.38 5.92
C GLY A 73 -8.64 8.37 7.06
N VAL A 74 -9.63 8.58 7.93
CA VAL A 74 -9.96 7.67 9.04
C VAL A 74 -10.45 6.31 8.56
N SER A 75 -11.20 6.28 7.47
CA SER A 75 -11.68 5.06 6.83
C SER A 75 -10.58 4.12 6.34
N ALA A 76 -9.44 4.67 5.92
CA ALA A 76 -8.30 3.91 5.41
C ALA A 76 -7.37 3.36 6.51
N GLN A 77 -7.54 3.71 7.79
CA GLN A 77 -6.65 3.33 8.90
C GLN A 77 -6.84 1.89 9.40
N LYS A 78 -7.00 0.95 8.47
CA LYS A 78 -6.90 -0.48 8.75
C LYS A 78 -5.62 -0.99 8.12
N ASP A 79 -4.74 -1.60 8.90
CA ASP A 79 -3.44 -2.06 8.43
C ASP A 79 -3.56 -2.98 7.19
N ALA A 80 -4.58 -3.84 7.14
CA ALA A 80 -4.84 -4.72 5.99
C ALA A 80 -5.23 -3.94 4.73
N VAL A 81 -6.04 -2.88 4.86
CA VAL A 81 -6.45 -2.02 3.74
C VAL A 81 -5.27 -1.20 3.23
N ILE A 82 -4.42 -0.70 4.12
CA ILE A 82 -3.20 0.03 3.79
C ILE A 82 -2.22 -0.89 3.07
N ALA A 83 -1.93 -2.05 3.64
CA ALA A 83 -1.02 -3.03 3.04
C ALA A 83 -1.51 -3.52 1.68
N ALA A 84 -2.82 -3.77 1.54
CA ALA A 84 -3.46 -4.10 0.27
C ALA A 84 -3.34 -2.96 -0.76
N GLY A 85 -3.62 -1.72 -0.36
CA GLY A 85 -3.49 -0.56 -1.24
C GLY A 85 -2.05 -0.33 -1.70
N ILE A 86 -1.07 -0.50 -0.80
CA ILE A 86 0.36 -0.46 -1.14
C ILE A 86 0.71 -1.58 -2.12
N ALA A 87 0.28 -2.81 -1.86
CA ALA A 87 0.54 -3.95 -2.75
C ALA A 87 -0.04 -3.70 -4.16
N LEU A 88 -1.31 -3.29 -4.24
CA LEU A 88 -1.96 -2.97 -5.51
C LEU A 88 -1.25 -1.82 -6.24
N ARG A 89 -0.89 -0.74 -5.53
CA ARG A 89 -0.14 0.38 -6.13
C ARG A 89 1.22 -0.07 -6.64
N ALA A 90 1.95 -0.89 -5.88
CA ALA A 90 3.25 -1.38 -6.29
C ALA A 90 3.20 -2.28 -7.53
N MET A 91 2.08 -3.01 -7.73
CA MET A 91 1.86 -3.87 -8.90
C MET A 91 1.25 -3.11 -10.11
N ALA A 92 0.63 -1.95 -9.88
CA ALA A 92 0.01 -1.17 -10.94
C ALA A 92 1.05 -0.51 -11.86
N LYS A 93 0.78 -0.48 -13.17
CA LYS A 93 1.67 0.04 -14.22
C LYS A 93 2.27 1.42 -13.91
N ASP A 94 1.42 2.35 -13.48
CA ASP A 94 1.80 3.74 -13.19
C ASP A 94 1.88 4.05 -11.69
N GLY A 95 1.81 2.99 -10.88
CA GLY A 95 1.90 3.09 -9.43
C GLY A 95 3.30 3.48 -8.97
N LYS A 96 3.38 4.61 -8.27
CA LYS A 96 4.63 5.18 -7.76
C LYS A 96 4.43 5.65 -6.34
N PHE A 97 5.49 5.58 -5.57
CA PHE A 97 5.53 6.12 -4.22
C PHE A 97 6.46 7.32 -4.16
N ALA A 98 6.05 8.34 -3.39
CA ALA A 98 6.89 9.47 -3.06
C ALA A 98 7.99 9.03 -2.09
N ALA A 99 9.20 9.51 -2.35
CA ALA A 99 10.32 9.43 -1.44
C ALA A 99 11.03 10.79 -1.41
N LYS A 100 11.61 11.13 -0.26
CA LYS A 100 12.28 12.42 -0.09
C LYS A 100 13.47 12.58 -1.07
N THR A 101 13.43 13.66 -1.86
CA THR A 101 14.48 14.01 -2.82
C THR A 101 15.82 14.27 -2.12
N GLY A 102 16.90 13.74 -2.70
CA GLY A 102 18.25 13.89 -2.14
C GLY A 102 18.58 12.94 -0.98
N GLU A 103 17.70 11.96 -0.68
CA GLU A 103 17.89 11.00 0.40
C GLU A 103 17.63 9.56 -0.07
N GLU A 104 18.68 8.88 -0.57
CA GLU A 104 18.57 7.50 -1.10
C GLU A 104 17.99 6.50 -0.10
N LYS A 105 18.28 6.68 1.19
CA LYS A 105 17.74 5.83 2.28
C LYS A 105 16.22 5.81 2.30
N SER A 106 15.59 6.97 2.09
CA SER A 106 14.13 7.07 2.02
C SER A 106 13.57 6.27 0.83
N ALA A 107 14.22 6.35 -0.34
CA ALA A 107 13.83 5.54 -1.50
C ALA A 107 13.98 4.02 -1.23
N HIS A 108 15.07 3.59 -0.60
CA HIS A 108 15.27 2.19 -0.22
C HIS A 108 14.22 1.70 0.78
N ALA A 109 13.89 2.50 1.79
CA ALA A 109 12.87 2.16 2.78
C ALA A 109 11.48 2.01 2.15
N VAL A 110 11.11 2.94 1.26
CA VAL A 110 9.84 2.90 0.52
C VAL A 110 9.78 1.67 -0.39
N ASN A 111 10.86 1.40 -1.14
CA ASN A 111 10.95 0.20 -1.98
C ASN A 111 10.86 -1.09 -1.16
N GLY A 112 11.48 -1.13 0.02
CA GLY A 112 11.39 -2.26 0.95
C GLY A 112 9.96 -2.50 1.44
N ALA A 113 9.24 -1.44 1.80
CA ALA A 113 7.83 -1.54 2.19
C ALA A 113 6.96 -2.06 1.03
N ALA A 114 7.12 -1.49 -0.17
CA ALA A 114 6.38 -1.91 -1.35
C ALA A 114 6.67 -3.38 -1.71
N ALA A 115 7.94 -3.78 -1.76
CA ALA A 115 8.34 -5.16 -2.05
C ALA A 115 7.82 -6.15 -1.00
N SER A 116 7.83 -5.78 0.28
CA SER A 116 7.29 -6.60 1.36
C SER A 116 5.78 -6.83 1.21
N ALA A 117 5.02 -5.77 0.91
CA ALA A 117 3.58 -5.89 0.67
C ALA A 117 3.25 -6.82 -0.51
N VAL A 118 3.96 -6.65 -1.63
CA VAL A 118 3.79 -7.50 -2.83
C VAL A 118 4.20 -8.95 -2.53
N GLY A 119 5.38 -9.16 -1.94
CA GLY A 119 5.90 -10.49 -1.62
C GLY A 119 4.96 -11.27 -0.71
N LYS A 120 4.42 -10.62 0.33
CA LYS A 120 3.46 -11.25 1.25
C LYS A 120 2.15 -11.63 0.55
N THR A 121 1.63 -10.73 -0.30
CA THR A 121 0.39 -10.96 -1.07
C THR A 121 0.54 -12.14 -2.04
N LEU A 122 1.58 -12.12 -2.89
CA LEU A 122 1.79 -13.15 -3.91
C LEU A 122 2.15 -14.50 -3.29
N SER A 123 2.98 -14.51 -2.23
CA SER A 123 3.34 -15.77 -1.55
C SER A 123 2.12 -16.48 -1.00
N THR A 124 1.21 -15.75 -0.35
CA THR A 124 -0.03 -16.34 0.16
C THR A 124 -0.95 -16.79 -0.99
N LEU A 125 -1.06 -16.01 -2.07
CA LEU A 125 -1.86 -16.41 -3.23
C LEU A 125 -1.36 -17.70 -3.87
N ILE A 126 -0.04 -17.86 -4.03
CA ILE A 126 0.58 -19.06 -4.59
C ILE A 126 0.30 -20.29 -3.70
N ILE A 127 0.37 -20.13 -2.37
CA ILE A 127 0.05 -21.21 -1.43
C ILE A 127 -1.44 -21.58 -1.52
N ALA A 128 -2.33 -20.59 -1.57
CA ALA A 128 -3.76 -20.82 -1.68
C ALA A 128 -4.11 -21.60 -2.96
N ILE A 129 -3.54 -21.21 -4.11
CA ILE A 129 -3.72 -21.90 -5.38
C ILE A 129 -3.23 -23.35 -5.30
N ARG A 130 -2.02 -23.57 -4.77
CA ARG A 130 -1.47 -24.94 -4.60
C ARG A 130 -2.38 -25.81 -3.76
N ASN A 131 -2.81 -25.33 -2.59
CA ASN A 131 -3.70 -26.09 -1.72
C ASN A 131 -5.03 -26.43 -2.39
N THR A 132 -5.60 -25.50 -3.18
CA THR A 132 -6.83 -25.76 -3.93
C THR A 132 -6.63 -26.84 -5.01
N VAL A 133 -5.50 -26.80 -5.73
CA VAL A 133 -5.16 -27.82 -6.73
C VAL A 133 -4.88 -29.18 -6.09
N ASP A 134 -4.11 -29.23 -5.00
CA ASP A 134 -3.75 -30.48 -4.31
C ASP A 134 -4.96 -31.19 -3.67
N SER A 135 -6.02 -30.43 -3.35
CA SER A 135 -7.25 -30.97 -2.77
C SER A 135 -8.28 -31.48 -3.78
N GLY A 136 -8.10 -31.20 -5.08
CA GLY A 136 -8.99 -31.60 -6.17
C GLY A 136 -8.54 -32.88 -6.85
#